data_AF-A0A353AZK8-F1
#
_entry.id   AF-A0A353AZK8-F1
#
_cell.length_a   1.000
_cell.length_b   1.000
_cell.length_c   1.000
_cell.angle_alpha   90.00
_cell.angle_beta   90.00
_cell.angle_gamma   90.00
#
_symmetry.space_group_name_H-M   'P 1'
#
loop_
_entity.id
_entity.type
_entity.pdbx_description
1 polymer ?
#
loop_
_entity_poly.entity_id
_entity_poly.type
_entity_poly.pdbx_seq_one_letter_code
_entity_poly.pdbx_strand_id
1 'polypeptide(L)'
;MCLWKERPRTLTGEVPGPDDDVAIQLKDESIVTFSSGEFVINSLVIDSPLQISGGRLSITGELYVGNRLEITGGVLADAQIESTDPAFLLLRSARLDGVVMDSDLSVNDTDLFVMNGLTLNGELIVGGPEGQGRIWFDGTQTLGGNGTVILNAEPNEEVTGLLIRNDGDTLTIGENMTVRGRKGYIGVSPNGGGSTDGILVNEGTIQSEGDAIYLNAGSNRSTGTLRAVEGARLVLERPIDNSNNTLRLEGEGT
;
A
#
# COMPACT_ATOMS: atom_id res chain seq x y z
N MET A 1 -20.48 19.27 -11.16
CA MET A 1 -21.13 18.63 -12.32
C MET A 1 -20.53 17.24 -12.42
N CYS A 2 -21.25 16.23 -11.93
CA CYS A 2 -20.81 14.84 -11.93
C CYS A 2 -21.19 14.24 -13.29
N LEU A 3 -20.23 13.77 -14.08
CA LEU A 3 -20.48 13.22 -15.42
C LEU A 3 -20.03 11.75 -15.44
N TRP A 4 -20.94 10.88 -14.98
CA TRP A 4 -20.95 9.48 -15.35
C TRP A 4 -21.59 9.39 -16.75
N LYS A 5 -20.77 9.27 -17.80
CA LYS A 5 -21.15 8.90 -19.18
C LYS A 5 -20.24 7.73 -19.53
N GLU A 6 -20.66 6.53 -19.95
CA GLU A 6 -21.94 6.03 -20.45
C GLU A 6 -22.24 4.61 -19.92
N ARG A 7 -23.53 4.40 -19.61
CA ARG A 7 -24.32 3.20 -19.24
C ARG A 7 -23.66 1.80 -19.13
N PRO A 8 -23.69 1.25 -17.90
CA PRO A 8 -24.27 -0.06 -17.61
C PRO A 8 -25.79 0.05 -17.45
N ARG A 9 -26.49 -1.07 -17.63
CA ARG A 9 -27.95 -1.16 -17.57
C ARG A 9 -28.48 -0.96 -16.15
N THR A 10 -28.83 0.29 -15.80
CA THR A 10 -29.99 0.78 -15.00
C THR A 10 -29.65 2.13 -14.35
N LEU A 11 -29.58 3.22 -15.13
CA LEU A 11 -29.52 4.57 -14.54
C LEU A 11 -30.49 5.50 -15.26
N THR A 12 -31.58 5.82 -14.59
CA THR A 12 -32.59 6.86 -14.89
C THR A 12 -32.06 8.27 -14.60
N GLY A 13 -30.74 8.49 -14.62
CA GLY A 13 -30.11 9.75 -14.19
C GLY A 13 -29.97 9.88 -12.68
N GLU A 14 -30.18 8.80 -11.93
CA GLU A 14 -29.90 8.73 -10.50
C GLU A 14 -28.40 8.56 -10.27
N VAL A 15 -27.93 9.05 -9.12
CA VAL A 15 -26.55 8.87 -8.65
C VAL A 15 -26.47 7.48 -8.02
N PRO A 16 -25.49 6.63 -8.39
CA PRO A 16 -25.31 5.33 -7.76
C PRO A 16 -25.21 5.45 -6.23
N GLY A 17 -25.90 4.54 -5.54
CA GLY A 17 -25.90 4.37 -4.10
C GLY A 17 -25.27 3.06 -3.65
N PRO A 18 -25.31 2.76 -2.34
CA PRO A 18 -24.55 1.66 -1.74
C PRO A 18 -24.87 0.26 -2.26
N ASP A 19 -26.08 0.05 -2.79
CA ASP A 19 -26.52 -1.25 -3.31
C ASP A 19 -26.26 -1.41 -4.82
N ASP A 20 -25.70 -0.39 -5.49
CA ASP A 20 -25.54 -0.38 -6.93
C ASP A 20 -24.22 -1.02 -7.38
N ASP A 21 -24.33 -1.88 -8.40
CA ASP A 21 -23.21 -2.41 -9.16
C ASP A 21 -22.94 -1.51 -10.36
N VAL A 22 -21.71 -0.99 -10.45
CA VAL A 22 -21.32 -0.02 -11.49
C VAL A 22 -20.34 -0.66 -12.46
N ALA A 23 -20.44 -0.30 -13.73
CA ALA A 23 -19.41 -0.59 -14.72
C ALA A 23 -19.03 0.68 -15.48
N ILE A 24 -17.75 0.81 -15.82
CA ILE A 24 -17.23 1.86 -16.67
C ILE A 24 -16.83 1.20 -17.98
N GLN A 25 -17.69 1.35 -18.97
CA GLN A 25 -17.49 0.79 -20.30
C GLN A 25 -17.93 1.79 -21.36
N LEU A 26 -16.96 2.48 -21.95
CA LEU A 26 -17.16 3.44 -23.02
C LEU A 26 -16.94 2.78 -24.38
N LYS A 27 -17.57 3.34 -25.42
CA LYS A 27 -17.35 2.90 -26.81
C LYS A 27 -16.07 3.47 -27.42
N ASP A 28 -15.47 4.45 -26.76
CA ASP A 28 -14.22 5.09 -27.12
C ASP A 28 -13.21 4.97 -25.96
N GLU A 29 -11.98 5.44 -26.18
CA GLU A 29 -10.90 5.39 -25.18
C GLU A 29 -10.90 6.61 -24.24
N SER A 30 -12.04 7.29 -24.07
CA SER A 30 -12.13 8.45 -23.17
C SER A 30 -11.88 8.03 -21.72
N ILE A 31 -11.40 8.99 -20.93
CA ILE A 31 -11.15 8.80 -19.50
C ILE A 31 -12.38 9.27 -18.72
N VAL A 32 -12.92 8.40 -17.86
CA VAL A 32 -13.89 8.80 -16.84
C VAL A 32 -13.15 9.43 -15.67
N THR A 33 -13.61 10.58 -15.18
CA THR A 33 -12.97 11.28 -14.06
C THR A 33 -13.90 11.41 -12.87
N PHE A 34 -13.45 10.90 -11.72
CA PHE A 34 -14.00 11.16 -10.41
C PHE A 34 -13.14 12.22 -9.71
N SER A 35 -13.71 13.38 -9.39
CA SER A 35 -12.93 14.54 -8.92
C SER A 35 -13.37 15.14 -7.60
N SER A 36 -14.57 14.79 -7.12
CA SER A 36 -15.13 15.36 -5.89
C SER A 36 -16.38 14.59 -5.44
N GLY A 37 -16.79 14.84 -4.20
CA GLY A 37 -17.96 14.22 -3.58
C GLY A 37 -17.60 12.93 -2.85
N GLU A 38 -18.60 12.35 -2.20
CA GLU A 38 -18.51 11.06 -1.52
C GLU A 38 -19.56 10.13 -2.13
N PHE A 39 -19.11 8.96 -2.57
CA PHE A 39 -19.96 7.95 -3.19
C PHE A 39 -19.66 6.62 -2.55
N VAL A 40 -20.72 5.84 -2.34
CA VAL A 40 -20.65 4.47 -1.86
C VAL A 40 -21.40 3.63 -2.88
N ILE A 41 -20.77 2.57 -3.37
CA ILE A 41 -21.34 1.62 -4.33
C ILE A 41 -21.01 0.20 -3.90
N ASN A 42 -21.75 -0.79 -4.39
CA ASN A 42 -21.54 -2.18 -4.04
C ASN A 42 -20.31 -2.75 -4.76
N SER A 43 -20.26 -2.62 -6.09
CA SER A 43 -19.14 -3.12 -6.91
C SER A 43 -18.81 -2.19 -8.06
N LEU A 44 -17.60 -2.32 -8.62
CA LEU A 44 -17.18 -1.56 -9.79
C LEU A 44 -16.36 -2.43 -10.75
N VAL A 45 -16.74 -2.42 -12.02
CA VAL A 45 -15.97 -2.98 -13.13
C VAL A 45 -15.39 -1.84 -13.97
N ILE A 46 -14.07 -1.82 -14.16
CA ILE A 46 -13.36 -0.83 -14.99
C ILE A 46 -12.90 -1.49 -16.28
N ASP A 47 -13.65 -1.33 -17.37
CA ASP A 47 -13.28 -1.76 -18.73
C ASP A 47 -12.81 -0.58 -19.61
N SER A 48 -12.95 0.65 -19.12
CA SER A 48 -12.43 1.88 -19.74
C SER A 48 -11.70 2.73 -18.71
N PRO A 49 -10.73 3.56 -19.10
CA PRO A 49 -9.88 4.26 -18.14
C PRO A 49 -10.67 5.10 -17.12
N LEU A 50 -10.37 4.92 -15.84
CA LEU A 50 -10.89 5.73 -14.74
C LEU A 50 -9.75 6.51 -14.08
N GLN A 51 -9.98 7.80 -13.84
CA GLN A 51 -9.12 8.63 -13.01
C GLN A 51 -9.87 9.11 -11.76
N ILE A 52 -9.35 8.81 -10.59
CA ILE A 52 -9.77 9.39 -9.31
C ILE A 52 -8.78 10.51 -8.97
N SER A 53 -9.25 11.75 -8.94
CA SER A 53 -8.46 12.96 -8.71
C SER A 53 -8.84 13.71 -7.43
N GLY A 54 -9.94 13.32 -6.78
CA GLY A 54 -10.45 13.93 -5.56
C GLY A 54 -11.72 13.24 -5.07
N GLY A 55 -12.24 13.66 -3.91
CA GLY A 55 -13.40 13.02 -3.27
C GLY A 55 -13.09 11.69 -2.58
N ARG A 56 -14.14 10.97 -2.19
CA ARG A 56 -14.08 9.62 -1.61
C ARG A 56 -14.98 8.69 -2.43
N LEU A 57 -14.40 7.62 -2.97
CA LEU A 57 -15.13 6.51 -3.58
C LEU A 57 -14.97 5.29 -2.67
N SER A 58 -16.05 4.88 -2.02
CA SER A 58 -16.14 3.65 -1.24
C SER A 58 -16.81 2.57 -2.10
N ILE A 59 -16.20 1.40 -2.16
CA ILE A 59 -16.70 0.23 -2.89
C ILE A 59 -16.75 -0.88 -1.87
N THR A 60 -17.95 -1.31 -1.45
CA THR A 60 -18.07 -2.25 -0.33
C THR A 60 -17.81 -3.71 -0.70
N GLY A 61 -17.70 -4.00 -2.00
CA GLY A 61 -17.38 -5.29 -2.56
C GLY A 61 -16.23 -5.21 -3.56
N GLU A 62 -16.34 -5.98 -4.63
CA GLU A 62 -15.28 -6.15 -5.62
C GLU A 62 -15.10 -4.90 -6.51
N LEU A 63 -13.85 -4.50 -6.68
CA LEU A 63 -13.36 -3.60 -7.72
C LEU A 63 -12.54 -4.41 -8.71
N TYR A 64 -13.13 -4.71 -9.86
CA TYR A 64 -12.43 -5.39 -10.95
C TYR A 64 -11.82 -4.37 -11.93
N VAL A 65 -10.50 -4.43 -12.08
CA VAL A 65 -9.70 -3.52 -12.89
C VAL A 65 -9.28 -4.23 -14.19
N GLY A 66 -10.14 -4.13 -15.21
CA GLY A 66 -9.90 -4.62 -16.57
C GLY A 66 -9.18 -3.62 -17.48
N ASN A 67 -8.98 -2.39 -17.01
CA ASN A 67 -8.34 -1.28 -17.74
C ASN A 67 -7.75 -0.28 -16.73
N ARG A 68 -7.02 0.73 -17.21
CA ARG A 68 -6.29 1.70 -16.39
C ARG A 68 -7.16 2.37 -15.31
N LEU A 69 -6.77 2.17 -14.06
CA LEU A 69 -7.23 2.92 -12.88
C LEU A 69 -6.09 3.81 -12.40
N GLU A 70 -6.25 5.13 -12.56
CA GLU A 70 -5.30 6.12 -12.06
C GLU A 70 -5.87 6.86 -10.85
N ILE A 71 -5.17 6.84 -9.73
CA ILE A 71 -5.54 7.59 -8.52
C ILE A 71 -4.50 8.69 -8.33
N THR A 72 -4.83 9.90 -8.78
CA THR A 72 -3.99 11.10 -8.64
C THR A 72 -4.32 11.94 -7.41
N GLY A 73 -5.41 11.59 -6.72
CA GLY A 73 -5.89 12.22 -5.52
C GLY A 73 -7.19 11.58 -5.03
N GLY A 74 -7.73 12.12 -3.94
CA GLY A 74 -8.92 11.55 -3.29
C GLY A 74 -8.61 10.31 -2.45
N VAL A 75 -9.67 9.56 -2.15
CA VAL A 75 -9.64 8.35 -1.33
C VAL A 75 -10.42 7.23 -2.04
N LEU A 76 -9.77 6.08 -2.20
CA LEU A 76 -10.44 4.81 -2.52
C LEU A 76 -10.58 4.02 -1.22
N ALA A 77 -11.80 3.64 -0.87
CA ALA A 77 -12.11 3.02 0.40
C ALA A 77 -12.84 1.69 0.26
N ASP A 78 -12.63 0.81 1.24
CA ASP A 78 -13.37 -0.45 1.49
C ASP A 78 -13.28 -1.50 0.36
N ALA A 79 -12.67 -1.16 -0.77
CA ALA A 79 -12.63 -1.95 -1.98
C ALA A 79 -11.80 -3.23 -1.82
N GLN A 80 -12.29 -4.32 -2.40
CA GLN A 80 -11.49 -5.50 -2.71
C GLN A 80 -11.05 -5.45 -4.18
N ILE A 81 -9.77 -5.18 -4.40
CA ILE A 81 -9.22 -4.87 -5.73
C ILE A 81 -8.62 -6.12 -6.36
N GLU A 82 -9.12 -6.46 -7.54
CA GLU A 82 -8.53 -7.45 -8.45
C GLU A 82 -8.23 -6.78 -9.80
N SER A 83 -7.00 -6.86 -10.28
CA SER A 83 -6.56 -6.31 -11.56
C SER A 83 -6.12 -7.41 -12.49
N THR A 84 -6.50 -7.30 -13.76
CA THR A 84 -6.05 -8.23 -14.80
C THR A 84 -4.60 -8.00 -15.22
N ASP A 85 -4.08 -6.80 -14.96
CA ASP A 85 -2.68 -6.42 -15.18
C ASP A 85 -2.27 -5.41 -14.08
N PRO A 86 -1.20 -5.65 -13.30
CA PRO A 86 -0.75 -4.69 -12.30
C PRO A 86 -0.35 -3.33 -12.89
N ALA A 87 0.02 -3.26 -14.17
CA ALA A 87 0.31 -1.99 -14.85
C ALA A 87 -0.92 -1.08 -15.01
N PHE A 88 -2.13 -1.60 -14.81
CA PHE A 88 -3.35 -0.78 -14.80
C PHE A 88 -3.54 0.02 -13.51
N LEU A 89 -2.89 -0.36 -12.40
CA LEU A 89 -2.98 0.34 -11.13
C LEU A 89 -1.92 1.44 -11.06
N LEU A 90 -2.32 2.68 -11.33
CA LEU A 90 -1.43 3.84 -11.32
C LEU A 90 -1.73 4.74 -10.13
N LEU A 91 -0.94 4.60 -9.07
CA LEU A 91 -1.08 5.40 -7.86
C LEU A 91 -0.18 6.62 -7.92
N ARG A 92 -0.74 7.80 -7.66
CA ARG A 92 -0.01 9.06 -7.54
C ARG A 92 -0.50 9.83 -6.32
N SER A 93 0.22 9.72 -5.19
CA SER A 93 -0.24 10.26 -3.90
C SER A 93 -1.64 9.75 -3.51
N ALA A 94 -1.92 8.49 -3.85
CA ALA A 94 -3.20 7.85 -3.62
C ALA A 94 -3.43 7.60 -2.12
N ARG A 95 -4.70 7.61 -1.70
CA ARG A 95 -5.11 7.21 -0.36
C ARG A 95 -5.97 5.97 -0.45
N LEU A 96 -5.52 4.90 0.20
CA LEU A 96 -6.26 3.66 0.36
C LEU A 96 -6.76 3.59 1.80
N ASP A 97 -8.05 3.31 1.95
CA ASP A 97 -8.73 3.32 3.24
C ASP A 97 -9.45 1.99 3.47
N GLY A 98 -8.86 1.08 4.26
CA GLY A 98 -9.45 -0.24 4.52
C GLY A 98 -9.54 -1.14 3.29
N VAL A 99 -8.55 -1.04 2.38
CA VAL A 99 -8.55 -1.75 1.09
C VAL A 99 -7.98 -3.17 1.23
N VAL A 100 -8.57 -4.10 0.49
CA VAL A 100 -8.01 -5.42 0.20
C VAL A 100 -7.42 -5.39 -1.21
N MET A 101 -6.16 -5.81 -1.36
CA MET A 101 -5.41 -5.81 -2.62
C MET A 101 -5.07 -7.26 -2.99
N ASP A 102 -5.88 -7.84 -3.86
CA ASP A 102 -5.71 -9.21 -4.41
C ASP A 102 -4.92 -9.18 -5.74
N SER A 103 -3.99 -8.25 -5.86
CA SER A 103 -3.18 -8.05 -7.07
C SER A 103 -1.82 -7.47 -6.73
N ASP A 104 -0.90 -7.60 -7.68
CA ASP A 104 0.41 -6.95 -7.56
C ASP A 104 0.27 -5.44 -7.72
N LEU A 105 1.11 -4.70 -7.01
CA LEU A 105 1.10 -3.24 -6.99
C LEU A 105 2.54 -2.71 -6.95
N SER A 106 2.76 -1.55 -7.56
CA SER A 106 4.04 -0.84 -7.50
C SER A 106 3.86 0.58 -6.97
N VAL A 107 4.73 0.99 -6.06
CA VAL A 107 4.83 2.35 -5.52
C VAL A 107 6.24 2.85 -5.80
N ASN A 108 6.45 3.38 -7.00
CA ASN A 108 7.74 3.92 -7.46
C ASN A 108 7.52 5.34 -7.99
N ASP A 109 8.46 6.24 -7.71
CA ASP A 109 8.35 7.69 -7.98
C ASP A 109 7.05 8.31 -7.43
N THR A 110 6.59 7.81 -6.27
CA THR A 110 5.32 8.25 -5.70
C THR A 110 5.16 7.94 -4.21
N ASP A 111 4.09 8.50 -3.66
CA ASP A 111 3.61 8.25 -2.32
C ASP A 111 2.28 7.47 -2.36
N LEU A 112 2.11 6.56 -1.41
CA LEU A 112 0.87 5.91 -1.07
C LEU A 112 0.54 6.22 0.39
N PHE A 113 -0.72 6.54 0.70
CA PHE A 113 -1.19 6.71 2.08
C PHE A 113 -2.17 5.60 2.41
N VAL A 114 -1.93 4.90 3.52
CA VAL A 114 -2.76 3.82 4.04
C VAL A 114 -3.47 4.30 5.30
N MET A 115 -4.79 4.14 5.32
CA MET A 115 -5.68 4.43 6.43
C MET A 115 -6.55 3.20 6.69
N ASN A 116 -6.94 2.97 7.94
CA ASN A 116 -7.74 1.82 8.38
C ASN A 116 -7.29 0.44 7.84
N GLY A 117 -5.99 0.28 7.64
CA GLY A 117 -5.33 -0.95 7.21
C GLY A 117 -5.23 -1.14 5.70
N LEU A 118 -4.31 -2.01 5.32
CA LEU A 118 -4.18 -2.56 3.96
C LEU A 118 -4.06 -4.08 4.11
N THR A 119 -4.97 -4.83 3.49
CA THR A 119 -4.81 -6.28 3.35
C THR A 119 -4.17 -6.56 2.00
N LEU A 120 -2.91 -6.94 1.96
CA LEU A 120 -2.16 -7.23 0.74
C LEU A 120 -2.04 -8.74 0.56
N ASN A 121 -2.54 -9.26 -0.57
CA ASN A 121 -2.43 -10.67 -0.93
C ASN A 121 -1.57 -10.92 -2.19
N GLY A 122 -1.14 -9.85 -2.87
CA GLY A 122 -0.16 -9.87 -3.96
C GLY A 122 1.25 -9.43 -3.56
N GLU A 123 2.07 -9.10 -4.56
CA GLU A 123 3.39 -8.49 -4.40
C GLU A 123 3.30 -6.96 -4.49
N LEU A 124 3.90 -6.26 -3.52
CA LEU A 124 3.99 -4.80 -3.48
C LEU A 124 5.45 -4.36 -3.58
N ILE A 125 5.83 -3.84 -4.74
CA ILE A 125 7.18 -3.28 -4.97
C ILE A 125 7.20 -1.82 -4.54
N VAL A 126 8.17 -1.45 -3.70
CA VAL A 126 8.34 -0.08 -3.21
C VAL A 126 9.73 0.41 -3.57
N GLY A 127 9.76 1.43 -4.44
CA GLY A 127 10.98 1.97 -5.02
C GLY A 127 11.58 1.08 -6.11
N GLY A 128 12.65 1.57 -6.75
CA GLY A 128 13.36 0.83 -7.79
C GLY A 128 14.03 1.75 -8.81
N PRO A 129 14.43 1.19 -9.96
CA PRO A 129 15.02 1.94 -11.07
C PRO A 129 14.13 3.08 -11.58
N GLU A 130 12.82 2.94 -11.44
CA GLU A 130 11.83 3.93 -11.87
C GLU A 130 11.72 5.13 -10.91
N GLY A 131 12.19 5.00 -9.67
CA GLY A 131 12.19 6.08 -8.69
C GLY A 131 11.96 5.62 -7.26
N GLN A 132 11.97 6.58 -6.34
CA GLN A 132 11.79 6.35 -4.89
C GLN A 132 10.32 6.07 -4.56
N GLY A 133 10.07 5.19 -3.59
CA GLY A 133 8.70 4.82 -3.20
C GLY A 133 8.44 5.00 -1.71
N ARG A 134 7.36 5.70 -1.32
CA ARG A 134 7.00 5.80 0.10
C ARG A 134 5.58 5.34 0.33
N ILE A 135 5.40 4.49 1.34
CA ILE A 135 4.09 4.14 1.87
C ILE A 135 3.96 4.73 3.25
N TRP A 136 3.04 5.66 3.42
CA TRP A 136 2.73 6.32 4.66
C TRP A 136 1.55 5.64 5.34
N PHE A 137 1.79 5.08 6.50
CA PHE A 137 0.73 4.58 7.37
C PHE A 137 0.26 5.72 8.27
N ASP A 138 -0.95 6.22 7.99
CA ASP A 138 -1.53 7.40 8.66
C ASP A 138 -2.46 6.96 9.80
N GLY A 139 -2.00 7.07 11.04
CA GLY A 139 -2.65 6.49 12.21
C GLY A 139 -2.03 5.15 12.61
N THR A 140 -2.63 4.49 13.60
CA THR A 140 -2.28 3.11 13.93
C THR A 140 -2.84 2.17 12.86
N GLN A 141 -1.95 1.51 12.13
CA GLN A 141 -2.27 0.71 10.95
C GLN A 141 -1.72 -0.71 11.05
N THR A 142 -2.42 -1.63 10.39
CA THR A 142 -1.93 -2.98 10.13
C THR A 142 -1.76 -3.17 8.63
N LEU A 143 -0.57 -3.59 8.21
CA LEU A 143 -0.34 -4.22 6.92
C LEU A 143 -0.58 -5.72 7.10
N GLY A 144 -1.77 -6.18 6.72
CA GLY A 144 -2.21 -7.56 6.85
C GLY A 144 -2.31 -8.27 5.50
N GLY A 145 -2.87 -9.47 5.50
CA GLY A 145 -2.96 -10.34 4.33
C GLY A 145 -1.90 -11.44 4.35
N ASN A 146 -1.58 -11.98 3.18
CA ASN A 146 -0.59 -13.04 2.99
C ASN A 146 0.46 -12.72 1.90
N GLY A 147 0.52 -11.46 1.49
CA GLY A 147 1.36 -10.98 0.40
C GLY A 147 2.80 -10.69 0.80
N THR A 148 3.55 -10.16 -0.17
CA THR A 148 4.95 -9.79 0.00
C THR A 148 5.17 -8.32 -0.36
N VAL A 149 5.85 -7.57 0.50
CA VAL A 149 6.42 -6.27 0.15
C VAL A 149 7.88 -6.43 -0.24
N ILE A 150 8.29 -5.85 -1.35
CA ILE A 150 9.69 -5.76 -1.78
C ILE A 150 10.18 -4.31 -1.65
N LEU A 151 11.06 -4.08 -0.68
CA LEU A 151 11.81 -2.83 -0.55
C LEU A 151 13.00 -2.84 -1.51
N ASN A 152 12.96 -1.97 -2.51
CA ASN A 152 13.89 -2.01 -3.63
C ASN A 152 14.64 -0.68 -3.82
N ALA A 153 15.03 -0.03 -2.71
CA ALA A 153 15.76 1.23 -2.74
C ALA A 153 17.10 1.12 -3.50
N GLU A 154 17.48 2.14 -4.28
CA GLU A 154 18.78 2.18 -4.96
C GLU A 154 19.95 2.31 -3.96
N PRO A 155 21.19 1.87 -4.30
CA PRO A 155 22.28 1.74 -3.30
C PRO A 155 22.60 3.02 -2.53
N ASN A 156 22.47 4.19 -3.16
CA ASN A 156 22.76 5.50 -2.53
C ASN A 156 21.49 6.28 -2.15
N GLU A 157 20.35 5.60 -2.11
CA GLU A 157 19.03 6.21 -1.89
C GLU A 157 18.55 5.94 -0.46
N GLU A 158 17.98 6.97 0.18
CA GLU A 158 17.62 6.98 1.61
C GLU A 158 16.22 7.56 1.84
N VAL A 159 15.28 7.25 0.95
CA VAL A 159 13.90 7.74 0.92
C VAL A 159 12.90 6.59 1.03
N THR A 160 13.12 5.51 0.29
CA THR A 160 12.19 4.42 0.04
C THR A 160 11.86 3.62 1.29
N GLY A 161 10.59 3.46 1.61
CA GLY A 161 10.21 2.72 2.81
C GLY A 161 8.74 2.68 3.17
N LEU A 162 8.49 1.92 4.25
CA LEU A 162 7.22 1.84 4.97
C LEU A 162 7.32 2.79 6.17
N LEU A 163 6.62 3.93 6.09
CA LEU A 163 6.83 5.08 6.98
C LEU A 163 5.65 5.26 7.91
N ILE A 164 5.94 5.46 9.20
CA ILE A 164 4.93 5.79 10.21
C ILE A 164 4.72 7.30 10.17
N ARG A 165 3.49 7.76 9.96
CA ARG A 165 3.24 9.18 9.70
C ARG A 165 3.33 10.06 10.94
N ASN A 166 2.71 9.67 12.05
CA ASN A 166 2.57 10.51 13.25
C ASN A 166 3.19 9.88 14.49
N ASP A 167 3.51 10.70 15.49
CA ASP A 167 4.04 10.25 16.77
C ASP A 167 3.02 9.42 17.55
N GLY A 168 3.48 8.32 18.15
CA GLY A 168 2.62 7.39 18.88
C GLY A 168 1.82 6.41 18.01
N ASP A 169 1.81 6.59 16.68
CA ASP A 169 1.20 5.63 15.77
C ASP A 169 1.98 4.31 15.75
N THR A 170 1.25 3.21 15.55
CA THR A 170 1.82 1.87 15.39
C THR A 170 1.64 1.37 13.97
N LEU A 171 2.73 0.89 13.35
CA LEU A 171 2.69 0.04 12.17
C LEU A 171 2.89 -1.40 12.58
N THR A 172 1.88 -2.25 12.36
CA THR A 172 1.97 -3.70 12.53
C THR A 172 2.15 -4.39 11.17
N ILE A 173 3.19 -5.20 11.05
CA ILE A 173 3.37 -6.16 9.94
C ILE A 173 2.73 -7.47 10.38
N GLY A 174 1.63 -7.86 9.73
CA GLY A 174 0.83 -9.03 10.11
C GLY A 174 1.58 -10.36 10.00
N GLU A 175 1.13 -11.37 10.75
CA GLU A 175 1.80 -12.67 10.93
C GLU A 175 2.11 -13.42 9.62
N ASN A 176 1.28 -13.28 8.58
CA ASN A 176 1.43 -13.98 7.31
C ASN A 176 2.10 -13.10 6.23
N MET A 177 2.51 -11.88 6.59
CA MET A 177 3.18 -10.97 5.67
C MET A 177 4.68 -11.22 5.61
N THR A 178 5.25 -11.01 4.43
CA THR A 178 6.70 -10.93 4.23
C THR A 178 7.08 -9.54 3.76
N VAL A 179 8.03 -8.89 4.43
CA VAL A 179 8.73 -7.71 3.93
C VAL A 179 10.16 -8.14 3.61
N ARG A 180 10.54 -8.07 2.33
CA ARG A 180 11.88 -8.45 1.89
C ARG A 180 12.50 -7.40 0.99
N GLY A 181 13.74 -7.62 0.58
CA GLY A 181 14.36 -6.89 -0.51
C GLY A 181 15.79 -6.44 -0.22
N ARG A 182 16.36 -5.74 -1.19
CA ARG A 182 17.78 -5.37 -1.16
C ARG A 182 18.08 -4.22 -0.20
N LYS A 183 17.18 -3.23 -0.11
CA LYS A 183 17.39 -2.03 0.67
C LYS A 183 16.08 -1.29 0.92
N GLY A 184 15.89 -0.77 2.12
CA GLY A 184 14.81 0.15 2.44
C GLY A 184 14.62 0.37 3.93
N TYR A 185 13.69 1.24 4.29
CA TYR A 185 13.47 1.70 5.66
C TYR A 185 12.07 1.33 6.14
N ILE A 186 11.96 0.95 7.41
CA ILE A 186 10.68 0.70 8.09
C ILE A 186 10.63 1.58 9.34
N GLY A 187 9.57 2.38 9.48
CA GLY A 187 9.41 3.39 10.52
C GLY A 187 9.81 4.79 10.02
N VAL A 188 11.12 5.05 9.98
CA VAL A 188 11.71 6.33 9.55
C VAL A 188 12.78 6.11 8.49
N SER A 189 12.72 6.94 7.47
CA SER A 189 13.69 7.03 6.39
C SER A 189 14.47 8.35 6.49
N PRO A 190 15.81 8.37 6.37
CA PRO A 190 16.64 9.57 6.60
C PRO A 190 16.23 10.79 5.78
N ASN A 191 15.95 10.60 4.49
CA ASN A 191 15.53 11.65 3.56
C ASN A 191 14.06 11.49 3.12
N GLY A 192 13.41 10.39 3.50
CA GLY A 192 11.99 10.13 3.20
C GLY A 192 11.03 10.62 4.28
N GLY A 193 11.50 10.78 5.52
CA GLY A 193 10.70 11.19 6.68
C GLY A 193 10.14 10.00 7.48
N GLY A 194 9.10 10.26 8.26
CA GLY A 194 8.55 9.31 9.24
C GLY A 194 8.65 9.86 10.66
N SER A 195 7.84 9.31 11.57
CA SER A 195 7.87 9.66 12.98
C SER A 195 8.98 8.92 13.73
N THR A 196 9.85 9.68 14.40
CA THR A 196 10.88 9.13 15.28
C THR A 196 10.32 8.58 16.60
N ASP A 197 9.06 8.87 16.92
CA ASP A 197 8.34 8.38 18.11
C ASP A 197 7.21 7.39 17.73
N GLY A 198 7.24 6.88 16.49
CA GLY A 198 6.37 5.80 16.04
C GLY A 198 6.77 4.44 16.61
N ILE A 199 5.86 3.47 16.49
CA ILE A 199 6.03 2.11 16.98
C ILE A 199 5.97 1.14 15.81
N LEU A 200 7.00 0.31 15.65
CA LEU A 200 6.98 -0.82 14.73
C LEU A 200 6.70 -2.11 15.50
N VAL A 201 5.73 -2.89 15.05
CA VAL A 201 5.46 -4.25 15.52
C VAL A 201 5.58 -5.21 14.33
N ASN A 202 6.53 -6.13 14.40
CA ASN A 202 6.67 -7.20 13.42
C ASN A 202 6.11 -8.51 13.96
N GLU A 203 5.02 -9.01 13.37
CA GLU A 203 4.46 -10.33 13.63
C GLU A 203 4.78 -11.31 12.50
N GLY A 204 5.09 -10.80 11.30
CA GLY A 204 5.46 -11.58 10.11
C GLY A 204 6.97 -11.78 9.93
N THR A 205 7.43 -11.77 8.68
CA THR A 205 8.86 -11.91 8.34
C THR A 205 9.42 -10.63 7.76
N ILE A 206 10.53 -10.14 8.30
CA ILE A 206 11.35 -9.09 7.69
C ILE A 206 12.70 -9.69 7.28
N GLN A 207 13.02 -9.69 5.99
CA GLN A 207 14.18 -10.35 5.43
C GLN A 207 15.01 -9.42 4.53
N SER A 208 16.25 -9.12 4.92
CA SER A 208 17.18 -8.39 4.05
C SER A 208 17.90 -9.35 3.10
N GLU A 209 17.99 -8.97 1.82
CA GLU A 209 18.52 -9.82 0.72
C GLU A 209 19.64 -9.15 -0.09
N GLY A 210 20.04 -7.93 0.27
CA GLY A 210 21.06 -7.17 -0.47
C GLY A 210 21.95 -6.33 0.44
N ASP A 211 21.83 -5.01 0.37
CA ASP A 211 22.57 -4.10 1.24
C ASP A 211 22.02 -4.16 2.68
N ALA A 212 20.89 -3.48 2.93
CA ALA A 212 20.32 -3.44 4.26
C ALA A 212 18.84 -3.04 4.30
N ILE A 213 18.05 -3.78 5.08
CA ILE A 213 16.76 -3.28 5.58
C ILE A 213 16.99 -2.65 6.96
N TYR A 214 16.50 -1.41 7.13
CA TYR A 214 16.66 -0.61 8.33
C TYR A 214 15.35 -0.55 9.12
N LEU A 215 15.38 -0.99 10.38
CA LEU A 215 14.27 -0.86 11.33
C LEU A 215 14.55 0.35 12.21
N ASN A 216 13.80 1.43 11.96
CA ASN A 216 14.07 2.74 12.54
C ASN A 216 12.77 3.41 13.02
N ALA A 217 12.04 2.75 13.92
CA ALA A 217 10.97 3.38 14.69
C ALA A 217 11.45 3.78 16.08
N GLY A 218 10.72 4.67 16.77
CA GLY A 218 11.00 5.06 18.15
C GLY A 218 11.00 3.88 19.12
N SER A 219 10.11 2.92 18.88
CA SER A 219 10.06 1.62 19.56
C SER A 219 9.89 0.51 18.53
N ASN A 220 10.75 -0.50 18.56
CA ASN A 220 10.63 -1.70 17.73
C ASN A 220 10.23 -2.90 18.59
N ARG A 221 9.27 -3.70 18.14
CA ARG A 221 8.88 -4.99 18.74
C ARG A 221 8.82 -6.04 17.65
N SER A 222 9.21 -7.27 17.96
CA SER A 222 9.10 -8.38 17.01
C SER A 222 8.71 -9.66 17.74
N THR A 223 7.58 -10.22 17.36
CA THR A 223 7.18 -11.61 17.63
C THR A 223 7.41 -12.52 16.42
N GLY A 224 7.52 -11.91 15.24
CA GLY A 224 7.87 -12.55 13.98
C GLY A 224 9.37 -12.74 13.77
N THR A 225 9.74 -13.13 12.54
CA THR A 225 11.11 -13.44 12.14
C THR A 225 11.81 -12.20 11.60
N LEU A 226 13.03 -11.98 12.08
CA LEU A 226 13.97 -11.00 11.53
C LEU A 226 15.16 -11.74 10.93
N ARG A 227 15.38 -11.59 9.62
CA ARG A 227 16.35 -12.40 8.87
C ARG A 227 17.24 -11.54 7.97
N ALA A 228 18.50 -11.95 7.83
CA ALA A 228 19.38 -11.47 6.77
C ALA A 228 20.03 -12.66 6.06
N VAL A 229 20.04 -12.65 4.72
CA VAL A 229 20.56 -13.73 3.88
C VAL A 229 21.68 -13.25 2.98
N GLU A 230 22.53 -14.16 2.50
CA GLU A 230 23.53 -13.90 1.44
C GLU A 230 24.48 -12.71 1.71
N GLY A 231 24.86 -12.51 2.98
CA GLY A 231 25.74 -11.39 3.39
C GLY A 231 25.03 -10.04 3.53
N ALA A 232 23.70 -10.01 3.39
CA ALA A 232 22.90 -8.84 3.66
C ALA A 232 22.89 -8.47 5.15
N ARG A 233 22.42 -7.25 5.44
CA ARG A 233 22.34 -6.73 6.81
C ARG A 233 20.91 -6.39 7.20
N LEU A 234 20.51 -6.82 8.39
CA LEU A 234 19.36 -6.21 9.05
C LEU A 234 19.89 -5.18 10.05
N VAL A 235 19.55 -3.90 9.86
CA VAL A 235 20.06 -2.81 10.68
C VAL A 235 18.98 -2.36 11.65
N LEU A 236 19.25 -2.49 12.94
CA LEU A 236 18.39 -2.02 14.01
C LEU A 236 18.92 -0.66 14.50
N GLU A 237 18.33 0.43 14.02
CA GLU A 237 18.73 1.80 14.41
C GLU A 237 18.32 2.11 15.86
N ARG A 238 17.34 1.34 16.39
CA ARG A 238 16.88 1.41 17.77
C ARG A 238 16.67 0.02 18.37
N PRO A 239 16.78 -0.13 19.71
CA PRO A 239 16.59 -1.42 20.38
C PRO A 239 15.25 -2.07 20.05
N ILE A 240 15.22 -3.40 20.04
CA ILE A 240 13.98 -4.18 20.00
C ILE A 240 13.55 -4.47 21.45
N ASP A 241 12.32 -4.11 21.79
CA ASP A 241 11.66 -4.49 23.04
C ASP A 241 11.06 -5.89 22.90
N ASN A 242 11.63 -6.84 23.65
CA ASN A 242 11.17 -8.22 23.77
C ASN A 242 10.75 -8.57 25.22
N SER A 243 10.46 -7.56 26.06
CA SER A 243 10.18 -7.77 27.48
C SER A 243 9.02 -8.74 27.76
N ASN A 244 8.08 -8.88 26.82
CA ASN A 244 6.92 -9.76 26.91
C ASN A 244 6.87 -10.87 25.84
N ASN A 245 7.91 -11.05 25.01
CA ASN A 245 7.87 -11.91 23.83
C ASN A 245 9.23 -12.57 23.50
N THR A 246 9.23 -13.55 22.59
CA THR A 246 10.47 -14.15 22.06
C THR A 246 10.96 -13.37 20.86
N LEU A 247 12.25 -13.00 20.85
CA LEU A 247 12.93 -12.44 19.69
C LEU A 247 13.54 -13.58 18.87
N ARG A 248 13.16 -13.69 17.58
CA ARG A 248 13.77 -14.62 16.62
C ARG A 248 14.64 -13.85 15.63
N LEU A 249 15.95 -14.10 15.67
CA LEU A 249 16.93 -13.59 14.72
C LEU A 249 17.50 -14.76 13.93
N GLU A 250 17.50 -14.63 12.60
CA GLU A 250 18.09 -15.59 11.69
C GLU A 250 19.16 -14.91 10.83
N GLY A 251 20.25 -15.60 10.59
CA GLY A 251 21.31 -15.15 9.70
C GLY A 251 21.95 -16.34 9.02
N GLU A 252 22.18 -16.22 7.72
CA GLU A 252 23.01 -17.16 6.98
C GLU A 252 24.41 -16.58 6.88
N GLY A 253 25.35 -17.20 7.58
CA GLY A 253 26.76 -16.83 7.48
C GLY A 253 27.29 -17.13 6.08
N THR A 254 28.22 -16.30 5.62
CA THR A 254 29.04 -16.57 4.43
C THR A 254 30.12 -17.59 4.72
#